data_AF-A0A349VLX3-F1
#
_entry.id   AF-A0A349VLX3-F1
#
_cell.length_a   1.000
_cell.length_b   1.000
_cell.length_c   1.000
_cell.angle_alpha   90.00
_cell.angle_beta   90.00
_cell.angle_gamma   90.00
#
_symmetry.space_group_name_H-M   'P 1'
#
loop_
_entity.id
_entity.type
_entity.pdbx_description
1 polymer ?
#
loop_
_entity_poly.entity_id
_entity_poly.type
_entity_poly.pdbx_seq_one_letter_code
_entity_poly.pdbx_strand_id
1 'polypeptide(L)'
;MHASRILALSLTMFGCLVLMLFPVSAIAQTPSAVDTELERVRGNWRVVELVENGQEIPDEQMQYWLPGGGNLEIVDYTILFSDPVGGSKTTREFRIDPTSYPKRITIKNKDTETGKGIYKFDEGKLVVCFSRDVSKVPTEFGAPKDSARALVVMEKYEPNNSATPKGAPRPAPKPVHDNPPDMSQWQSAKPAPPPAVVPGGGVTSRVLTDAEVREMTVGTWRMTDTEGSVDITYNVDGTFQTYRYYQMLQNFQSVFVPTPISSGTWMISNGRLITHVTASSRVGLTNQTLTPAVRSISQTDLILVDNFGRVSRSVRVR
;
A
#
# COMPACT_ATOMS: atom_id res chain seq x y z
N MET A 1 -52.70 21.39 -94.35
CA MET A 1 -53.71 20.89 -93.36
C MET A 1 -54.52 19.85 -94.12
N HIS A 2 -54.56 18.55 -93.84
CA HIS A 2 -54.41 17.78 -92.61
C HIS A 2 -53.52 16.56 -92.82
N ALA A 3 -52.75 16.20 -91.79
CA ALA A 3 -52.27 14.84 -91.60
C ALA A 3 -52.84 14.32 -90.29
N SER A 4 -53.41 13.14 -90.40
CA SER A 4 -54.16 12.39 -89.40
C SER A 4 -53.22 11.53 -88.54
N ARG A 5 -53.79 10.96 -87.46
CA ARG A 5 -53.36 9.77 -86.67
C ARG A 5 -52.81 10.07 -85.28
N ILE A 6 -53.63 9.91 -84.23
CA ILE A 6 -53.97 8.67 -83.50
C ILE A 6 -52.73 8.11 -82.79
N LEU A 7 -52.71 8.12 -81.44
CA LEU A 7 -52.71 6.90 -80.60
C LEU A 7 -52.63 7.25 -79.09
N ALA A 8 -53.53 6.62 -78.33
CA ALA A 8 -53.32 6.02 -76.99
C ALA A 8 -52.96 6.96 -75.82
N LEU A 9 -53.44 6.81 -74.57
CA LEU A 9 -54.01 5.69 -73.80
C LEU A 9 -54.66 6.38 -72.56
N SER A 10 -55.98 6.30 -72.30
CA SER A 10 -56.61 5.43 -71.28
C SER A 10 -55.69 5.07 -70.10
N LEU A 11 -56.02 5.12 -68.81
CA LEU A 11 -57.28 5.19 -68.06
C LEU A 11 -56.87 5.28 -66.57
N THR A 12 -57.62 6.02 -65.75
CA THR A 12 -57.93 5.77 -64.31
C THR A 12 -56.80 5.42 -63.32
N MET A 13 -56.75 6.10 -62.17
CA MET A 13 -57.47 5.64 -60.96
C MET A 13 -57.33 6.63 -59.79
N PHE A 14 -58.46 6.83 -59.10
CA PHE A 14 -58.63 7.55 -57.84
C PHE A 14 -57.76 6.92 -56.73
N GLY A 15 -57.04 7.74 -55.97
CA GLY A 15 -56.27 7.28 -54.80
C GLY A 15 -55.78 8.45 -53.95
N CYS A 16 -56.65 9.03 -53.13
CA CYS A 16 -56.26 9.96 -52.06
C CYS A 16 -55.47 9.20 -50.99
N LEU A 17 -54.14 9.15 -51.11
CA LEU A 17 -53.23 8.72 -50.06
C LEU A 17 -52.86 9.95 -49.21
N VAL A 18 -53.62 10.19 -48.15
CA VAL A 18 -53.24 11.15 -47.10
C VAL A 18 -52.15 10.50 -46.25
N LEU A 19 -50.90 10.86 -46.51
CA LEU A 19 -49.75 10.55 -45.65
C LEU A 19 -49.89 11.35 -44.34
N MET A 20 -50.44 10.72 -43.29
CA MET A 20 -50.30 11.21 -41.92
C MET A 20 -48.83 11.06 -41.48
N LEU A 21 -48.08 12.15 -41.53
CA LEU A 21 -46.82 12.32 -40.81
C LEU A 21 -47.14 12.33 -39.30
N PHE A 22 -47.03 11.18 -38.64
CA PHE A 22 -46.92 11.15 -37.18
C PHE A 22 -45.55 11.72 -36.79
N PRO A 23 -45.46 12.80 -36.00
CA PRO A 23 -44.19 13.20 -35.43
C PRO A 23 -43.76 12.08 -34.46
N VAL A 24 -42.71 11.36 -34.85
CA VAL A 24 -41.96 10.48 -33.94
C VAL A 24 -41.41 11.40 -32.86
N SER A 25 -42.12 11.50 -31.75
CA SER A 25 -41.62 12.15 -30.55
C SER A 25 -40.49 11.28 -30.04
N ALA A 26 -39.26 11.67 -30.33
CA ALA A 26 -38.08 11.10 -29.70
C ALA A 26 -38.25 11.30 -28.19
N ILE A 27 -38.57 10.24 -27.47
CA ILE A 27 -38.55 10.23 -26.01
C ILE A 27 -37.09 10.43 -25.64
N ALA A 28 -36.71 11.67 -25.32
CA ALA A 28 -35.43 11.96 -24.70
C ALA A 28 -35.38 11.20 -23.38
N GLN A 29 -34.66 10.07 -23.35
CA GLN A 29 -34.41 9.33 -22.13
C GLN A 29 -33.61 10.25 -21.20
N THR A 30 -34.22 10.67 -20.09
CA THR A 30 -33.51 11.41 -19.04
C THR A 30 -32.36 10.54 -18.52
N PRO A 31 -31.12 11.07 -18.43
CA PRO A 31 -29.98 10.32 -17.92
C PRO A 31 -30.26 9.70 -16.56
N SER A 32 -29.77 8.49 -16.31
CA SER A 32 -29.95 7.89 -14.99
C SER A 32 -29.17 8.67 -13.93
N ALA A 33 -29.56 8.53 -12.66
CA ALA A 33 -28.83 9.14 -11.54
C ALA A 33 -27.36 8.67 -11.50
N VAL A 34 -27.11 7.42 -11.93
CA VAL A 34 -25.76 6.85 -12.03
C VAL A 34 -24.98 7.55 -13.14
N ASP A 35 -25.54 7.73 -14.34
CA ASP A 35 -24.85 8.38 -15.46
C ASP A 35 -24.49 9.82 -15.12
N THR A 36 -25.42 10.56 -14.49
CA THR A 36 -25.20 11.94 -14.06
C THR A 36 -24.05 12.03 -13.05
N GLU A 37 -23.98 11.10 -12.10
CA GLU A 37 -22.91 11.07 -11.12
C GLU A 37 -21.58 10.59 -11.70
N LEU A 38 -21.62 9.68 -12.68
CA LEU A 38 -20.45 9.19 -13.40
C LEU A 38 -19.76 10.35 -14.15
N GLU A 39 -20.54 11.20 -14.79
CA GLU A 39 -20.02 12.40 -15.46
C GLU A 39 -19.39 13.40 -14.48
N ARG A 40 -19.89 13.48 -13.24
CA ARG A 40 -19.29 14.35 -12.22
C ARG A 40 -17.94 13.83 -11.73
N VAL A 41 -17.83 12.52 -11.50
CA VAL A 41 -16.57 11.88 -11.04
C VAL A 41 -15.52 11.80 -12.16
N ARG A 42 -15.92 11.85 -13.43
CA ARG A 42 -14.99 11.84 -14.58
C ARG A 42 -13.98 13.00 -14.52
N GLY A 43 -12.75 12.70 -14.92
CA GLY A 43 -11.68 13.69 -15.11
C GLY A 43 -10.41 13.36 -14.34
N ASN A 44 -9.50 14.34 -14.31
CA ASN A 44 -8.22 14.22 -13.62
C ASN A 44 -8.33 14.82 -12.21
N TRP A 45 -7.87 14.08 -11.22
CA TRP A 45 -7.99 14.40 -9.81
C TRP A 45 -6.63 14.30 -9.12
N ARG A 46 -6.38 15.26 -8.23
CA ARG A 46 -5.24 15.25 -7.34
C ARG A 46 -5.73 15.12 -5.90
N VAL A 47 -5.17 14.19 -5.15
CA VAL A 47 -5.40 14.10 -3.71
C VAL A 47 -4.75 15.30 -3.03
N VAL A 48 -5.53 16.02 -2.24
CA VAL A 48 -5.12 17.22 -1.49
C VAL A 48 -5.20 17.02 0.01
N GLU A 49 -5.97 16.04 0.48
CA GLU A 49 -5.98 15.63 1.90
C GLU A 49 -6.14 14.12 1.99
N LEU A 50 -5.42 13.51 2.94
CA LEU A 50 -5.48 12.08 3.21
C LEU A 50 -5.41 11.84 4.72
N VAL A 51 -6.44 11.19 5.26
CA VAL A 51 -6.42 10.65 6.62
C VAL A 51 -6.61 9.14 6.54
N GLU A 52 -5.69 8.38 7.12
CA GLU A 52 -5.73 6.93 7.13
C GLU A 52 -5.55 6.40 8.55
N ASN A 53 -6.52 5.61 9.05
CA ASN A 53 -6.48 5.02 10.39
C ASN A 53 -6.09 6.03 11.50
N GLY A 54 -6.66 7.22 11.47
CA GLY A 54 -6.44 8.30 12.43
C GLY A 54 -5.17 9.10 12.20
N GLN A 55 -4.39 8.78 11.18
CA GLN A 55 -3.16 9.49 10.82
C GLN A 55 -3.42 10.40 9.61
N GLU A 56 -3.19 11.69 9.78
CA GLU A 56 -3.11 12.63 8.67
C GLU A 56 -1.78 12.44 7.94
N ILE A 57 -1.85 12.30 6.61
CA ILE A 57 -0.67 12.09 5.76
C ILE A 57 -0.29 13.43 5.14
N PRO A 58 0.89 13.99 5.46
CA PRO A 58 1.33 15.28 4.90
C PRO A 58 1.53 15.23 3.38
N ASP A 59 1.27 16.35 2.70
CA ASP A 59 1.41 16.50 1.23
C ASP A 59 2.74 15.99 0.67
N GLU A 60 3.84 16.27 1.38
CA GLU A 60 5.19 15.87 0.97
C GLU A 60 5.40 14.35 0.98
N GLN A 61 4.60 13.63 1.76
CA GLN A 61 4.60 12.17 1.89
C GLN A 61 3.60 11.51 0.95
N MET A 62 2.53 12.21 0.54
CA MET A 62 1.48 11.65 -0.33
C MET A 62 2.03 11.07 -1.64
N GLN A 63 3.07 11.68 -2.21
CA GLN A 63 3.71 11.18 -3.43
C GLN A 63 4.29 9.76 -3.27
N TYR A 64 4.73 9.43 -2.06
CA TYR A 64 5.30 8.13 -1.73
C TYR A 64 4.26 7.19 -1.19
N TRP A 65 3.13 7.70 -0.68
CA TRP A 65 2.07 6.94 -0.01
C TRP A 65 0.99 6.46 -1.00
N LEU A 66 0.66 7.26 -2.00
CA LEU A 66 -0.44 7.01 -2.92
C LEU A 66 0.06 6.45 -4.26
N PRO A 67 -0.70 5.53 -4.89
CA PRO A 67 -0.49 5.17 -6.28
C PRO A 67 -0.52 6.42 -7.19
N GLY A 68 0.37 6.48 -8.17
CA GLY A 68 0.46 7.63 -9.08
C GLY A 68 0.88 8.94 -8.40
N GLY A 69 1.44 8.87 -7.19
CA GLY A 69 1.85 10.05 -6.43
C GLY A 69 0.68 10.94 -5.99
N GLY A 70 -0.54 10.39 -5.92
CA GLY A 70 -1.75 11.13 -5.57
C GLY A 70 -2.50 11.73 -6.76
N ASN A 71 -2.00 11.55 -7.99
CA ASN A 71 -2.72 11.92 -9.20
C ASN A 71 -3.43 10.69 -9.79
N LEU A 72 -4.69 10.87 -10.17
CA LEU A 72 -5.49 9.83 -10.81
C LEU A 72 -6.40 10.40 -11.89
N GLU A 73 -6.72 9.57 -12.87
CA GLU A 73 -7.71 9.87 -13.90
C GLU A 73 -8.89 8.90 -13.77
N ILE A 74 -10.11 9.43 -13.81
CA ILE A 74 -11.34 8.64 -13.80
C ILE A 74 -11.95 8.69 -15.20
N VAL A 75 -12.01 7.52 -15.84
CA VAL A 75 -12.64 7.31 -17.15
C VAL A 75 -13.64 6.18 -17.03
N ASP A 76 -14.92 6.49 -17.25
CA ASP A 76 -16.04 5.58 -17.03
C ASP A 76 -15.96 4.94 -15.63
N TYR A 77 -15.95 3.61 -15.55
CA TYR A 77 -15.86 2.85 -14.30
C TYR A 77 -14.41 2.52 -13.89
N THR A 78 -13.42 3.18 -14.48
CA THR A 78 -11.99 2.90 -14.25
C THR A 78 -11.28 4.09 -13.61
N ILE A 79 -10.47 3.79 -12.60
CA ILE A 79 -9.50 4.70 -12.00
C ILE A 79 -8.12 4.31 -12.53
N LEU A 80 -7.42 5.26 -13.13
CA LEU A 80 -6.09 5.10 -13.68
C LEU A 80 -5.08 5.86 -12.81
N PHE A 81 -4.03 5.16 -12.38
CA PHE A 81 -2.89 5.73 -11.68
C PHE A 81 -1.68 5.66 -12.58
N SER A 82 -1.03 6.80 -12.83
CA SER A 82 0.22 6.88 -13.59
C SER A 82 1.35 7.24 -12.64
N ASP A 83 2.31 6.34 -12.47
CA ASP A 83 3.50 6.57 -11.67
C ASP A 83 4.41 7.61 -12.35
N PRO A 84 4.64 8.79 -11.73
CA PRO A 84 5.45 9.85 -12.33
C PRO A 84 6.95 9.52 -12.36
N VAL A 85 7.42 8.54 -11.58
CA VAL A 85 8.84 8.18 -11.45
C VAL A 85 9.18 6.97 -12.30
N GLY A 86 8.35 5.91 -12.24
CA GLY A 86 8.58 4.64 -12.93
C GLY A 86 7.85 4.49 -14.26
N GLY A 87 6.91 5.39 -14.59
CA GLY A 87 6.09 5.32 -15.82
C GLY A 87 5.08 4.17 -15.85
N SER A 88 4.96 3.40 -14.76
CA SER A 88 4.01 2.29 -14.65
C SER A 88 2.57 2.82 -14.56
N LYS A 89 1.64 2.14 -15.23
CA LYS A 89 0.20 2.44 -15.14
C LYS A 89 -0.50 1.30 -14.42
N THR A 90 -1.29 1.63 -13.40
CA THR A 90 -2.15 0.66 -12.71
C THR A 90 -3.59 1.13 -12.74
N THR A 91 -4.52 0.19 -12.78
CA THR A 91 -5.95 0.50 -12.84
C THR A 91 -6.71 -0.13 -11.67
N ARG A 92 -7.83 0.49 -11.32
CA ARG A 92 -8.86 -0.07 -10.45
C ARG A 92 -10.22 0.15 -11.09
N GLU A 93 -11.15 -0.75 -10.84
CA GLU A 93 -12.54 -0.56 -11.23
C GLU A 93 -13.32 0.02 -10.04
N PHE A 94 -14.37 0.77 -10.32
CA PHE A 94 -15.30 1.20 -9.27
C PHE A 94 -16.75 1.11 -9.72
N ARG A 95 -17.65 1.11 -8.75
CA ARG A 95 -19.10 1.25 -8.94
C ARG A 95 -19.63 2.28 -7.96
N ILE A 96 -20.61 3.07 -8.37
CA ILE A 96 -21.30 4.04 -7.53
C ILE A 96 -22.78 3.68 -7.40
N ASP A 97 -23.33 3.92 -6.21
CA ASP A 97 -24.76 3.91 -5.95
C ASP A 97 -25.15 5.26 -5.34
N PRO A 98 -25.76 6.16 -6.14
CA PRO A 98 -26.17 7.47 -5.67
C PRO A 98 -27.56 7.46 -5.00
N THR A 99 -28.22 6.31 -4.90
CA THR A 99 -29.59 6.21 -4.38
C THR A 99 -29.65 6.15 -2.85
N SER A 100 -28.52 5.83 -2.20
CA SER A 100 -28.37 5.81 -0.76
C SER A 100 -27.79 7.11 -0.22
N TYR A 101 -28.07 7.41 1.06
CA TYR A 101 -27.45 8.51 1.78
C TYR A 101 -26.72 8.00 3.04
N PRO A 102 -25.40 8.23 3.18
CA PRO A 102 -24.48 8.80 2.18
C PRO A 102 -24.37 7.93 0.91
N LYS A 103 -24.03 8.54 -0.23
CA LYS A 103 -23.88 7.83 -1.51
C LYS A 103 -22.74 6.83 -1.44
N ARG A 104 -22.89 5.67 -2.06
CA ARG A 104 -21.96 4.54 -1.91
C ARG A 104 -21.01 4.40 -3.09
N ILE A 105 -19.80 3.95 -2.80
CA ILE A 105 -18.79 3.57 -3.79
C ILE A 105 -18.19 2.21 -3.42
N THR A 106 -17.96 1.38 -4.44
CA THR A 106 -17.26 0.10 -4.31
C THR A 106 -16.05 0.12 -5.22
N ILE A 107 -14.88 -0.20 -4.69
CA ILE A 107 -13.61 -0.29 -5.42
C ILE A 107 -13.29 -1.77 -5.63
N LYS A 108 -12.91 -2.13 -6.84
CA LYS A 108 -12.58 -3.50 -7.25
C LYS A 108 -11.19 -3.58 -7.86
N ASN A 109 -10.60 -4.75 -7.71
CA ASN A 109 -9.46 -5.20 -8.48
C ASN A 109 -9.87 -6.49 -9.20
N LYS A 110 -10.07 -6.40 -10.51
CA LYS A 110 -10.73 -7.46 -11.30
C LYS A 110 -12.08 -7.81 -10.64
N ASP A 111 -12.37 -9.09 -10.44
CA ASP A 111 -13.64 -9.55 -9.88
C ASP A 111 -13.73 -9.45 -8.34
N THR A 112 -12.67 -8.98 -7.66
CA THR A 112 -12.63 -8.91 -6.19
C THR A 112 -12.92 -7.50 -5.69
N GLU A 113 -13.87 -7.35 -4.78
CA GLU A 113 -14.09 -6.11 -4.03
C GLU A 113 -12.93 -5.89 -3.06
N THR A 114 -12.19 -4.81 -3.27
CA THR A 114 -11.03 -4.44 -2.46
C THR A 114 -11.30 -3.25 -1.54
N GLY A 115 -12.44 -2.60 -1.70
CA GLY A 115 -12.88 -1.55 -0.80
C GLY A 115 -14.34 -1.18 -0.97
N LYS A 116 -14.99 -0.78 0.11
CA LYS A 116 -16.34 -0.21 0.11
C LYS A 116 -16.36 1.08 0.90
N GLY A 117 -17.15 2.03 0.42
CA GLY A 117 -17.10 3.38 0.92
C GLY A 117 -18.35 4.18 0.65
N ILE A 118 -18.24 5.44 1.05
CA ILE A 118 -19.17 6.51 0.76
C ILE A 118 -18.43 7.65 0.07
N TYR A 119 -19.16 8.46 -0.68
CA TYR A 119 -18.60 9.64 -1.33
C TYR A 119 -19.57 10.82 -1.32
N LYS A 120 -19.02 12.02 -1.43
CA LYS A 120 -19.77 13.26 -1.66
C LYS A 120 -18.95 14.21 -2.53
N PHE A 121 -19.65 15.17 -3.12
CA PHE A 121 -19.02 16.36 -3.67
C PHE A 121 -19.26 17.51 -2.72
N ASP A 122 -18.20 18.24 -2.40
CA ASP A 122 -18.21 19.34 -1.45
C ASP A 122 -17.35 20.47 -2.02
N GLU A 123 -17.95 21.64 -2.29
CA GLU A 123 -17.25 22.81 -2.87
C GLU A 123 -16.36 22.49 -4.11
N GLY A 124 -16.82 21.60 -4.98
CA GLY A 124 -16.08 21.18 -6.19
C GLY A 124 -15.01 20.09 -5.93
N LYS A 125 -14.78 19.71 -4.67
CA LYS A 125 -13.93 18.58 -4.29
C LYS A 125 -14.72 17.27 -4.29
N LEU A 126 -14.03 16.17 -4.59
CA LEU A 126 -14.55 14.82 -4.40
C LEU A 126 -13.99 14.27 -3.08
N VAL A 127 -14.89 13.99 -2.14
CA VAL A 127 -14.55 13.39 -0.85
C VAL A 127 -14.98 11.94 -0.86
N VAL A 128 -14.03 11.03 -0.62
CA VAL A 128 -14.26 9.59 -0.58
C VAL A 128 -13.79 9.05 0.77
N CYS A 129 -14.67 8.33 1.47
CA CYS A 129 -14.28 7.57 2.65
C CYS A 129 -14.54 6.09 2.39
N PHE A 130 -13.53 5.24 2.47
CA PHE A 130 -13.66 3.82 2.21
C PHE A 130 -12.88 2.98 3.21
N SER A 131 -13.24 1.71 3.34
CA SER A 131 -12.48 0.71 4.08
C SER A 131 -12.05 -0.43 3.17
N ARG A 132 -10.81 -0.90 3.35
CA ARG A 132 -10.33 -2.18 2.79
C ARG A 132 -11.03 -3.40 3.39
N ASP A 133 -11.55 -3.29 4.61
CA ASP A 133 -12.41 -4.31 5.20
C ASP A 133 -13.82 -4.13 4.62
N VAL A 134 -14.12 -4.87 3.55
CA VAL A 134 -15.39 -4.76 2.83
C VAL A 134 -16.61 -5.13 3.68
N SER A 135 -16.42 -5.71 4.87
CA SER A 135 -17.47 -5.93 5.85
C SER A 135 -17.81 -4.68 6.67
N LYS A 136 -16.92 -3.68 6.72
CA LYS A 136 -17.03 -2.46 7.52
C LYS A 136 -17.21 -1.22 6.64
N VAL A 137 -18.32 -1.17 5.92
CA VAL A 137 -18.63 -0.02 5.06
C VAL A 137 -18.81 1.25 5.92
N PRO A 138 -18.04 2.33 5.67
CA PRO A 138 -18.22 3.59 6.37
C PRO A 138 -19.65 4.15 6.23
N THR A 139 -20.14 4.77 7.30
CA THR A 139 -21.45 5.46 7.35
C THR A 139 -21.32 6.98 7.53
N GLU A 140 -20.09 7.45 7.75
CA GLU A 140 -19.74 8.84 7.98
C GLU A 140 -18.36 9.14 7.38
N PHE A 141 -18.09 10.40 7.11
CA PHE A 141 -16.81 10.84 6.56
C PHE A 141 -15.79 11.00 7.68
N GLY A 142 -15.01 9.93 7.90
CA GLY A 142 -13.96 9.95 8.90
C GLY A 142 -13.16 8.65 8.89
N ALA A 143 -11.88 8.77 9.21
CA ALA A 143 -10.98 7.64 9.36
C ALA A 143 -10.36 7.62 10.77
N PRO A 144 -11.12 7.23 11.82
CA PRO A 144 -10.57 7.12 13.17
C PRO A 144 -9.45 6.08 13.25
N LYS A 145 -8.68 6.14 14.35
CA LYS A 145 -7.69 5.13 14.67
C LYS A 145 -8.31 3.73 14.69
N ASP A 146 -7.60 2.75 14.15
CA ASP A 146 -7.98 1.33 14.09
C ASP A 146 -9.29 1.03 13.32
N SER A 147 -9.78 1.98 12.51
CA SER A 147 -11.02 1.83 11.75
C SER A 147 -10.86 1.05 10.44
N ALA A 148 -9.63 0.82 9.98
CA ALA A 148 -9.29 0.35 8.64
C ALA A 148 -9.85 1.25 7.52
N ARG A 149 -10.11 2.53 7.81
CA ARG A 149 -10.67 3.51 6.86
C ARG A 149 -9.60 4.47 6.34
N ALA A 150 -9.82 4.92 5.13
CA ALA A 150 -9.17 6.11 4.57
C ALA A 150 -10.24 7.15 4.23
N LEU A 151 -9.96 8.41 4.53
CA LEU A 151 -10.68 9.58 4.05
C LEU A 151 -9.75 10.31 3.07
N VAL A 152 -10.22 10.50 1.85
CA VAL A 152 -9.47 11.09 0.75
C VAL A 152 -10.25 12.27 0.21
N VAL A 153 -9.61 13.44 0.13
CA VAL A 153 -10.16 14.64 -0.51
C VAL A 153 -9.38 14.90 -1.78
N MET A 154 -10.10 15.10 -2.88
CA MET A 154 -9.51 15.31 -4.20
C MET A 154 -10.04 16.57 -4.87
N GLU A 155 -9.17 17.24 -5.60
CA GLU A 155 -9.50 18.40 -6.43
C GLU A 155 -9.26 18.07 -7.91
N LYS A 156 -10.13 18.58 -8.79
CA LYS A 156 -9.92 18.44 -10.24
C LYS A 156 -8.70 19.27 -10.66
N TYR A 157 -7.92 18.75 -11.58
CA TYR A 157 -6.84 19.51 -12.23
C TYR A 157 -6.85 19.28 -13.74
N GLU A 158 -6.33 20.25 -14.49
CA GLU A 158 -6.11 20.09 -15.94
C GLU A 158 -4.65 19.69 -16.18
N PRO A 159 -4.37 18.50 -16.74
CA PRO A 159 -2.99 18.01 -16.90
C PRO A 159 -2.11 18.94 -17.75
N ASN A 160 -2.72 19.75 -18.63
CA ASN A 160 -2.02 20.68 -19.53
C ASN A 160 -2.05 22.16 -19.08
N ASN A 161 -2.65 22.50 -17.93
CA ASN A 161 -2.65 23.88 -17.40
C ASN A 161 -1.78 24.04 -16.15
N SER A 162 -0.77 23.19 -16.02
CA SER A 162 0.27 23.36 -15.01
C SER A 162 1.15 24.55 -15.39
N ALA A 163 0.71 25.75 -15.06
CA ALA A 163 1.60 26.79 -14.55
C ALA A 163 2.27 26.25 -13.28
N THR A 164 3.17 25.29 -13.49
CA THR A 164 4.21 24.92 -12.55
C THR A 164 4.99 26.21 -12.34
N PRO A 165 5.14 26.73 -11.10
CA PRO A 165 6.31 27.53 -10.82
C PRO A 165 7.50 26.64 -11.15
N LYS A 166 8.14 26.94 -12.28
CA LYS A 166 9.46 26.44 -12.65
C LYS A 166 10.33 26.60 -11.41
N GLY A 167 10.95 25.51 -11.00
CA GLY A 167 11.54 25.35 -9.67
C GLY A 167 12.25 26.59 -9.11
N ALA A 168 11.87 26.97 -7.91
CA ALA A 168 12.87 27.44 -6.98
C ALA A 168 13.63 26.18 -6.51
N PRO A 169 14.97 26.15 -6.52
CA PRO A 169 15.73 25.12 -5.84
C PRO A 169 15.35 25.18 -4.36
N ARG A 170 14.49 24.26 -3.90
CA ARG A 170 14.26 24.10 -2.46
C ARG A 170 15.58 23.55 -1.88
N PRO A 171 16.13 24.14 -0.81
CA PRO A 171 17.36 23.66 -0.21
C PRO A 171 17.22 22.16 0.07
N ALA A 172 18.28 21.42 -0.23
CA ALA A 172 18.35 19.99 0.00
C ALA A 172 17.76 19.65 1.37
N PRO A 173 16.89 18.63 1.47
CA PRO A 173 16.37 18.21 2.75
C PRO A 173 17.56 17.93 3.66
N LYS A 174 17.60 18.57 4.84
CA LYS A 174 18.41 18.01 5.92
C LYS A 174 17.81 16.64 6.23
N PRO A 175 18.61 15.56 6.27
CA PRO A 175 18.09 14.24 6.60
C PRO A 175 17.45 14.32 7.98
N VAL A 176 16.15 14.03 8.04
CA VAL A 176 15.51 13.62 9.29
C VAL A 176 15.34 12.13 9.12
N HIS A 177 16.27 11.39 9.72
CA HIS A 177 16.68 9.99 9.47
C HIS A 177 17.80 9.84 8.43
N ASP A 178 19.02 9.67 8.93
CA ASP A 178 20.25 9.43 8.14
C ASP A 178 20.29 8.10 7.39
N ASN A 179 19.18 7.36 7.27
CA ASN A 179 19.07 6.21 6.36
C ASN A 179 17.59 5.82 6.21
N PRO A 180 16.94 5.99 5.05
CA PRO A 180 15.79 5.16 4.73
C PRO A 180 16.25 3.68 4.74
N PRO A 181 15.50 2.74 5.37
CA PRO A 181 15.90 1.34 5.36
C PRO A 181 16.02 0.85 3.92
N ASP A 182 17.13 0.18 3.61
CA ASP A 182 17.36 -0.46 2.32
C ASP A 182 16.25 -1.49 2.06
N MET A 183 15.31 -1.12 1.19
CA MET A 183 14.12 -1.90 0.87
C MET A 183 14.45 -3.18 0.07
N SER A 184 15.67 -3.32 -0.47
CA SER A 184 16.09 -4.49 -1.25
C SER A 184 16.23 -5.76 -0.41
N GLN A 185 16.31 -5.64 0.92
CA GLN A 185 16.45 -6.76 1.85
C GLN A 185 15.11 -7.33 2.34
N TRP A 186 13.98 -6.72 1.98
CA TRP A 186 12.62 -7.09 2.42
C TRP A 186 11.86 -7.96 1.42
N GLN A 187 12.58 -8.70 0.58
CA GLN A 187 11.97 -9.80 -0.15
C GLN A 187 11.63 -10.90 0.85
N SER A 188 10.34 -11.24 0.97
CA SER A 188 9.88 -12.40 1.73
C SER A 188 10.71 -13.61 1.32
N ALA A 189 11.61 -14.05 2.20
CA ALA A 189 12.40 -15.24 1.95
C ALA A 189 11.42 -16.41 1.77
N LYS A 190 11.44 -17.04 0.60
CA LYS A 190 10.87 -18.39 0.46
C LYS A 190 11.45 -19.26 1.58
N PRO A 191 10.66 -20.18 2.17
CA PRO A 191 11.18 -21.11 3.16
C PRO A 191 12.44 -21.77 2.62
N ALA A 192 13.56 -21.55 3.30
CA ALA A 192 14.81 -22.19 2.91
C ALA A 192 14.62 -23.72 3.03
N PRO A 193 14.96 -24.51 2.01
CA PRO A 193 15.07 -25.95 2.18
C PRO A 193 16.09 -26.24 3.31
N PRO A 194 15.93 -27.36 4.04
CA PRO A 194 16.85 -27.72 5.11
C PRO A 194 18.29 -27.71 4.58
N PRO A 195 19.26 -27.14 5.34
CA PRO A 195 20.59 -26.92 4.81
C PRO A 195 21.25 -28.24 4.45
N ALA A 196 21.62 -28.38 3.17
CA ALA A 196 22.55 -29.38 2.73
C ALA A 196 23.89 -29.14 3.45
N VAL A 197 24.48 -30.20 3.99
CA VAL A 197 25.83 -30.18 4.57
C VAL A 197 26.78 -29.86 3.42
N VAL A 198 27.29 -28.63 3.38
CA VAL A 198 28.33 -28.23 2.43
C VAL A 198 29.68 -28.47 3.11
N PRO A 199 30.51 -29.42 2.65
CA PRO A 199 31.88 -29.51 3.11
C PRO A 199 32.71 -28.54 2.26
N GLY A 200 33.27 -27.50 2.87
CA GLY A 200 34.02 -26.50 2.12
C GLY A 200 34.89 -25.59 2.97
N GLY A 201 36.17 -25.97 3.05
CA GLY A 201 37.32 -25.07 2.86
C GLY A 201 37.45 -23.81 3.73
N GLY A 202 38.43 -23.84 4.63
CA GLY A 202 39.27 -22.65 4.89
C GLY A 202 38.68 -21.55 5.77
N VAL A 203 37.97 -21.89 6.84
CA VAL A 203 37.86 -20.98 8.00
C VAL A 203 38.68 -21.60 9.11
N THR A 204 39.77 -20.95 9.51
CA THR A 204 40.49 -21.33 10.72
C THR A 204 39.52 -21.21 11.88
N SER A 205 39.00 -22.34 12.34
CA SER A 205 38.16 -22.44 13.54
C SER A 205 39.02 -22.13 14.76
N ARG A 206 39.29 -20.85 15.00
CA ARG A 206 39.95 -20.39 16.22
C ARG A 206 38.90 -20.33 17.33
N VAL A 207 39.24 -20.90 18.48
CA VAL A 207 38.43 -20.72 19.70
C VAL A 207 38.58 -19.26 20.14
N LEU A 208 37.45 -18.57 20.24
CA LEU A 208 37.38 -17.19 20.70
C LEU A 208 37.24 -17.15 22.23
N THR A 209 37.85 -16.16 22.86
CA THR A 209 37.61 -15.84 24.26
C THR A 209 36.27 -15.12 24.43
N ASP A 210 35.70 -15.12 25.65
CA ASP A 210 34.45 -14.40 25.94
C ASP A 210 34.54 -12.90 25.61
N ALA A 211 35.72 -12.29 25.79
CA ALA A 211 35.96 -10.89 25.46
C ALA A 211 35.86 -10.63 23.94
N GLU A 212 36.46 -11.51 23.12
CA GLU A 212 36.39 -11.43 21.66
C GLU A 212 34.96 -11.70 21.16
N VAL A 213 34.27 -12.68 21.74
CA VAL A 213 32.85 -12.93 21.42
C VAL A 213 32.00 -11.73 21.80
N ARG A 214 32.25 -11.09 22.95
CA ARG A 214 31.54 -9.88 23.38
C ARG A 214 31.74 -8.76 22.37
N GLU A 215 32.98 -8.47 22.00
CA GLU A 215 33.32 -7.44 21.02
C GLU A 215 32.59 -7.70 19.69
N MET A 216 32.65 -8.93 19.19
CA MET A 216 31.98 -9.31 17.95
C MET A 216 30.45 -9.29 18.06
N THR A 217 29.86 -9.52 19.24
CA THR A 217 28.40 -9.53 19.42
C THR A 217 27.80 -8.13 19.34
N VAL A 218 28.57 -7.08 19.64
CA VAL A 218 28.09 -5.69 19.56
C VAL A 218 27.62 -5.36 18.14
N GLY A 219 26.45 -4.73 18.06
CA GLY A 219 25.80 -4.33 16.81
C GLY A 219 24.38 -4.88 16.66
N THR A 220 23.80 -4.66 15.49
CA THR A 220 22.44 -5.08 15.16
C THR A 220 22.45 -6.37 14.34
N TRP A 221 21.65 -7.34 14.78
CA TRP A 221 21.53 -8.66 14.18
C TRP A 221 20.08 -8.95 13.83
N ARG A 222 19.82 -9.32 12.58
CA ARG A 222 18.50 -9.68 12.09
C ARG A 222 18.32 -11.19 12.09
N MET A 223 17.21 -11.66 12.65
CA MET A 223 16.74 -13.03 12.51
C MET A 223 15.31 -13.03 11.96
N THR A 224 14.86 -14.19 11.48
CA THR A 224 13.47 -14.40 11.06
C THR A 224 12.89 -15.55 11.86
N ASP A 225 11.71 -15.33 12.42
CA ASP A 225 10.92 -16.36 13.08
C ASP A 225 9.53 -16.51 12.42
N THR A 226 8.61 -17.23 13.07
CA THR A 226 7.25 -17.47 12.56
C THR A 226 6.41 -16.21 12.44
N GLU A 227 6.78 -15.13 13.11
CA GLU A 227 6.05 -13.85 13.15
C GLU A 227 6.70 -12.78 12.25
N GLY A 228 7.87 -13.05 11.65
CA GLY A 228 8.56 -12.15 10.72
C GLY A 228 10.00 -11.84 11.13
N SER A 229 10.53 -10.71 10.64
CA SER A 229 11.90 -10.29 10.93
C SER A 229 12.00 -9.56 12.26
N VAL A 230 13.02 -9.91 13.05
CA VAL A 230 13.37 -9.30 14.32
C VAL A 230 14.81 -8.84 14.26
N ASP A 231 15.03 -7.56 14.53
CA ASP A 231 16.35 -7.00 14.78
C ASP A 231 16.63 -6.98 16.26
N ILE A 232 17.83 -7.42 16.64
CA ILE A 232 18.34 -7.41 18.00
C ILE A 232 19.61 -6.58 18.00
N THR A 233 19.62 -5.49 18.75
CA THR A 233 20.80 -4.65 18.94
C THR A 233 21.42 -4.95 20.29
N TYR A 234 22.68 -5.39 20.29
CA TYR A 234 23.50 -5.56 21.48
C TYR A 234 24.43 -4.35 21.60
N ASN A 235 24.17 -3.49 22.58
CA ASN A 235 24.94 -2.26 22.80
C ASN A 235 26.22 -2.53 23.59
N VAL A 236 27.24 -1.70 23.37
CA VAL A 236 28.55 -1.80 24.05
C VAL A 236 28.45 -1.69 25.58
N ASP A 237 27.45 -0.95 26.08
CA ASP A 237 27.17 -0.74 27.50
C ASP A 237 26.55 -1.96 28.20
N GLY A 238 26.29 -3.05 27.46
CA GLY A 238 25.65 -4.24 28.00
C GLY A 238 24.12 -4.16 28.03
N THR A 239 23.49 -3.20 27.35
CA THR A 239 22.04 -3.20 27.11
C THR A 239 21.69 -3.83 25.77
N PHE A 240 20.50 -4.41 25.65
CA PHE A 240 19.98 -4.87 24.37
C PHE A 240 18.55 -4.38 24.14
N GLN A 241 18.19 -4.23 22.87
CA GLN A 241 16.85 -3.89 22.42
C GLN A 241 16.48 -4.72 21.22
N THR A 242 15.19 -4.96 21.04
CA THR A 242 14.67 -5.73 19.92
C THR A 242 13.53 -5.00 19.24
N TYR A 243 13.56 -4.98 17.91
CA TYR A 243 12.53 -4.41 17.06
C TYR A 243 12.02 -5.47 16.12
N ARG A 244 10.70 -5.58 16.00
CA ARG A 244 10.07 -6.44 15.01
C ARG A 244 9.46 -5.62 13.90
N TYR A 245 9.58 -6.12 12.68
CA TYR A 245 9.03 -5.49 11.50
C TYR A 245 7.84 -6.31 11.02
N TYR A 246 6.64 -5.75 11.15
CA TYR A 246 5.42 -6.33 10.61
C TYR A 246 5.05 -5.64 9.32
N GLN A 247 4.66 -6.42 8.31
CA GLN A 247 4.01 -5.88 7.11
C GLN A 247 2.58 -5.47 7.48
N MET A 248 2.37 -4.19 7.77
CA MET A 248 1.04 -3.64 7.97
C MET A 248 0.45 -3.25 6.62
N LEU A 249 -0.66 -3.89 6.25
CA LEU A 249 -1.39 -3.55 5.04
C LEU A 249 -2.27 -2.32 5.30
N GLN A 250 -1.78 -1.15 4.92
CA GLN A 250 -2.57 0.06 4.78
C GLN A 250 -3.40 0.01 3.49
N ASN A 251 -4.41 0.88 3.35
CA ASN A 251 -5.30 0.94 2.18
C ASN A 251 -4.50 1.16 0.89
N PHE A 252 -3.40 1.90 0.96
CA PHE A 252 -2.59 2.23 -0.21
C PHE A 252 -1.26 1.48 -0.28
N GLN A 253 -0.69 1.03 0.86
CA GLN A 253 0.65 0.44 0.91
C GLN A 253 0.79 -0.71 1.90
N SER A 254 1.85 -1.50 1.73
CA SER A 254 2.38 -2.36 2.79
C SER A 254 3.50 -1.61 3.49
N VAL A 255 3.34 -1.28 4.78
CA VAL A 255 4.35 -0.56 5.54
C VAL A 255 4.95 -1.50 6.58
N PHE A 256 6.28 -1.56 6.65
CA PHE A 256 6.98 -2.28 7.71
C PHE A 256 7.10 -1.38 8.94
N VAL A 257 6.33 -1.66 9.98
CA VAL A 257 6.38 -0.86 11.23
C VAL A 257 7.37 -1.50 12.20
N PRO A 258 8.48 -0.81 12.57
CA PRO A 258 9.36 -1.28 13.63
C PRO A 258 8.66 -1.11 14.97
N THR A 259 8.32 -2.22 15.61
CA THR A 259 7.70 -2.25 16.95
C THR A 259 8.74 -2.73 17.96
N PRO A 260 9.07 -1.96 19.01
CA PRO A 260 9.95 -2.45 20.06
C PRO A 260 9.26 -3.59 20.79
N ILE A 261 9.92 -4.76 20.90
CA ILE A 261 9.30 -5.95 21.50
C ILE A 261 9.91 -6.32 22.85
N SER A 262 11.20 -6.11 23.08
CA SER A 262 11.89 -6.46 24.33
C SER A 262 13.16 -5.65 24.52
N SER A 263 13.51 -5.39 25.78
CA SER A 263 14.77 -4.74 26.17
C SER A 263 15.29 -5.27 27.49
N GLY A 264 16.60 -5.10 27.72
CA GLY A 264 17.22 -5.45 28.97
C GLY A 264 18.74 -5.44 28.91
N THR A 265 19.38 -6.34 29.65
CA THR A 265 20.85 -6.41 29.73
C THR A 265 21.38 -7.67 29.09
N TRP A 266 22.64 -7.63 28.66
CA TRP A 266 23.33 -8.78 28.08
C TRP A 266 24.81 -8.84 28.46
N MET A 267 25.34 -10.07 28.47
CA MET A 267 26.75 -10.34 28.65
C MET A 267 27.15 -11.66 27.96
N ILE A 268 28.45 -11.85 27.77
CA ILE A 268 29.03 -13.15 27.41
C ILE A 268 29.67 -13.75 28.66
N SER A 269 29.38 -15.02 28.93
CA SER A 269 30.07 -15.79 29.95
C SER A 269 30.10 -17.27 29.57
N ASN A 270 31.28 -17.88 29.63
CA ASN A 270 31.51 -19.29 29.30
C ASN A 270 30.94 -19.67 27.93
N GLY A 271 31.20 -18.85 26.91
CA GLY A 271 30.68 -19.05 25.55
C GLY A 271 29.16 -18.96 25.42
N ARG A 272 28.45 -18.44 26.44
CA ARG A 272 27.00 -18.21 26.39
C ARG A 272 26.69 -16.73 26.31
N LEU A 273 25.72 -16.41 25.48
CA LEU A 273 25.08 -15.11 25.45
C LEU A 273 23.96 -15.12 26.48
N ILE A 274 24.14 -14.36 27.56
CA ILE A 274 23.17 -14.25 28.65
C ILE A 274 22.42 -12.95 28.44
N THR A 275 21.11 -13.01 28.23
CA THR A 275 20.24 -11.83 28.14
C THR A 275 19.19 -11.87 29.25
N HIS A 276 19.07 -10.78 29.99
CA HIS A 276 18.04 -10.63 31.02
C HIS A 276 17.02 -9.60 30.53
N VAL A 277 15.78 -10.03 30.34
CA VAL A 277 14.70 -9.21 29.80
C VAL A 277 14.08 -8.38 30.91
N THR A 278 14.25 -7.06 30.85
CA THR A 278 13.68 -6.12 31.84
C THR A 278 12.30 -5.61 31.44
N ALA A 279 12.02 -5.52 30.14
CA ALA A 279 10.72 -5.13 29.60
C ALA A 279 10.43 -5.92 28.32
N SER A 280 9.18 -6.35 28.15
CA SER A 280 8.73 -7.02 26.93
C SER A 280 7.24 -6.81 26.69
N SER A 281 6.84 -6.67 25.43
CA SER A 281 5.44 -6.76 25.01
C SER A 281 4.99 -8.21 24.81
N ARG A 282 5.91 -9.18 24.82
CA ARG A 282 5.58 -10.60 24.74
C ARG A 282 5.22 -11.12 26.13
N VAL A 283 4.02 -11.70 26.23
CA VAL A 283 3.53 -12.30 27.46
C VAL A 283 4.53 -13.35 27.96
N GLY A 284 4.95 -13.20 29.22
CA GLY A 284 5.83 -14.16 29.89
C GLY A 284 7.33 -13.98 29.67
N LEU A 285 7.79 -12.98 28.88
CA LEU A 285 9.22 -12.73 28.71
C LEU A 285 9.82 -11.75 29.73
N THR A 286 9.02 -10.87 30.34
CA THR A 286 9.52 -9.95 31.38
C THR A 286 10.12 -10.73 32.55
N ASN A 287 11.30 -10.30 33.01
CA ASN A 287 12.13 -10.92 34.05
C ASN A 287 12.67 -12.33 33.69
N GLN A 288 12.58 -12.75 32.43
CA GLN A 288 13.21 -13.99 31.98
C GLN A 288 14.68 -13.78 31.64
N THR A 289 15.48 -14.82 31.87
CA THR A 289 16.89 -14.87 31.45
C THR A 289 17.06 -15.93 30.37
N LEU A 290 17.53 -15.52 29.19
CA LEU A 290 17.85 -16.42 28.08
C LEU A 290 19.35 -16.64 28.05
N THR A 291 19.79 -17.88 27.86
CA THR A 291 21.21 -18.25 27.96
C THR A 291 21.71 -19.11 26.79
N PRO A 292 21.42 -18.78 25.51
CA PRO A 292 21.91 -19.59 24.40
C PRO A 292 23.44 -19.69 24.35
N ALA A 293 23.95 -20.83 23.93
CA ALA A 293 25.36 -21.01 23.62
C ALA A 293 25.71 -20.35 22.28
N VAL A 294 26.82 -19.63 22.23
CA VAL A 294 27.38 -19.09 20.99
C VAL A 294 28.10 -20.21 20.27
N ARG A 295 27.50 -20.73 19.20
CA ARG A 295 28.09 -21.82 18.40
C ARG A 295 29.13 -21.30 17.43
N SER A 296 28.87 -20.16 16.80
CA SER A 296 29.82 -19.47 15.93
C SER A 296 29.41 -18.01 15.74
N ILE A 297 30.40 -17.13 15.57
CA ILE A 297 30.19 -15.72 15.25
C ILE A 297 31.22 -15.26 14.21
N SER A 298 30.78 -14.42 13.27
CA SER A 298 31.60 -13.80 12.25
C SER A 298 31.22 -12.32 12.07
N GLN A 299 31.79 -11.66 11.07
CA GLN A 299 31.37 -10.30 10.70
C GLN A 299 29.94 -10.27 10.13
N THR A 300 29.42 -11.39 9.63
CA THR A 300 28.10 -11.46 8.96
C THR A 300 27.09 -12.30 9.70
N ASP A 301 27.51 -13.31 10.46
CA ASP A 301 26.63 -14.34 11.00
C ASP A 301 26.85 -14.56 12.49
N LEU A 302 25.76 -14.74 13.22
CA LEU A 302 25.73 -15.17 14.61
C LEU A 302 24.84 -16.40 14.72
N ILE A 303 25.43 -17.52 15.14
CA ILE A 303 24.72 -18.79 15.33
C ILE A 303 24.66 -19.09 16.83
N LEU A 304 23.44 -19.17 17.34
CA LEU A 304 23.12 -19.46 18.72
C LEU A 304 22.41 -20.81 18.83
N VAL A 305 22.63 -21.50 19.95
CA VAL A 305 21.96 -22.76 20.29
C VAL A 305 21.28 -22.60 21.64
N ASP A 306 19.97 -22.77 21.69
CA ASP A 306 19.22 -22.66 22.95
C ASP A 306 19.39 -23.90 23.85
N ASN A 307 18.81 -23.84 25.05
CA ASN A 307 18.88 -24.95 26.02
C ASN A 307 18.12 -26.21 25.56
N PHE A 308 17.31 -26.12 24.50
CA PHE A 308 16.60 -27.24 23.87
C PHE A 308 17.34 -27.76 22.62
N GLY A 309 18.52 -27.23 22.32
CA GLY A 309 19.32 -27.61 21.14
C GLY A 309 18.83 -26.98 19.83
N ARG A 310 17.87 -26.04 19.88
CA ARG A 310 17.39 -25.36 18.68
C ARG A 310 18.42 -24.34 18.22
N VAL A 311 18.67 -24.33 16.92
CA VAL A 311 19.65 -23.44 16.29
C VAL A 311 18.95 -22.21 15.74
N SER A 312 19.40 -21.03 16.14
CA SER A 312 18.98 -19.77 15.52
C SER A 312 20.17 -19.12 14.83
N ARG A 313 19.95 -18.66 13.59
CA ARG A 313 20.92 -17.88 12.82
C ARG A 313 20.43 -16.45 12.74
N SER A 314 21.33 -15.51 13.02
CA SER A 314 21.12 -14.08 12.83
C SER A 314 22.18 -13.54 11.88
N VAL A 315 21.82 -12.55 11.07
CA VAL A 315 22.70 -11.91 10.09
C VAL A 315 22.96 -10.47 10.54
N ARG A 316 24.20 -9.98 10.44
CA ARG A 316 24.53 -8.60 10.82
C ARG A 316 23.83 -7.62 9.88
N VAL A 317 23.12 -6.65 10.45
CA VAL A 317 22.53 -5.53 9.72
C VAL A 317 23.62 -4.50 9.46
N ARG A 318 23.75 -4.08 8.20
CA ARG A 318 24.70 -3.04 7.78
C ARG A 318 24.18 -1.64 8.06
#